data_AF-A0A0S1U1L4-F1
#
_entry.id   AF-A0A0S1U1L4-F1
#
_cell.length_a   1.000
_cell.length_b   1.000
_cell.length_c   1.000
_cell.angle_alpha   90.00
_cell.angle_beta   90.00
_cell.angle_gamma   90.00
#
_symmetry.space_group_name_H-M   'P 1'
#
loop_
_entity.id
_entity.type
_entity.pdbx_description
1 polymer ?
#
loop_
_entity_poly.entity_id
_entity_poly.type
_entity_poly.pdbx_seq_one_letter_code
_entity_poly.pdbx_strand_id
1 'polypeptide(L)'
;MYLKFNLSFMTTVVLVIGICAVTSLGARCKPRRYTHKAMQTDQNGRRCWGDVQIRSCWGYCLSYEISDWQFPYKESHHPVCVHGERKHASTKLRHCDPGVVPGTEDYHYVEAANCKCQACSSEDTSCEWLPPDSSLLGGLILKEEIEEEFSE
;
A
#
# COMPACT_ATOMS: atom_id res chain seq x y z
N MET A 1 18.78 -5.86 56.19
CA MET A 1 18.73 -6.81 55.07
C MET A 1 18.70 -5.99 53.79
N TYR A 2 19.87 -5.59 53.28
CA TYR A 2 19.97 -4.73 52.10
C TYR A 2 19.97 -5.61 50.84
N LEU A 3 19.00 -5.38 49.96
CA LEU A 3 18.90 -6.05 48.67
C LEU A 3 20.14 -5.67 47.84
N LYS A 4 21.04 -6.63 47.59
CA LYS A 4 22.18 -6.45 46.67
C LYS A 4 21.64 -6.39 45.23
N PHE A 5 21.25 -5.20 44.79
CA PHE A 5 20.99 -4.96 43.37
C PHE A 5 22.30 -5.05 42.60
N ASN A 6 22.47 -6.16 41.88
CA ASN A 6 23.62 -6.40 41.03
C ASN A 6 23.65 -5.37 39.90
N LEU A 7 24.75 -4.62 39.76
CA LEU A 7 24.96 -3.62 38.71
C LEU A 7 24.73 -4.21 37.31
N SER A 8 25.07 -5.50 37.12
CA SER A 8 24.82 -6.27 35.90
C SER A 8 23.32 -6.44 35.58
N PHE A 9 22.47 -6.58 36.61
CA PHE A 9 21.02 -6.72 36.45
C PHE A 9 20.35 -5.39 36.08
N MET A 10 20.86 -4.26 36.59
CA MET A 10 20.39 -2.94 36.18
C MET A 10 20.77 -2.61 34.74
N THR A 11 21.97 -3.00 34.29
CA THR A 11 22.41 -2.76 32.91
C THR A 11 21.63 -3.61 31.90
N THR A 12 21.29 -4.86 32.21
CA THR A 12 20.48 -5.70 31.31
C THR A 12 19.04 -5.19 31.20
N VAL A 13 18.44 -4.74 32.31
CA VAL A 13 17.09 -4.15 32.30
C VAL A 13 17.05 -2.87 31.46
N VAL A 14 18.04 -1.98 31.60
CA VAL A 14 18.13 -0.75 30.78
C VAL A 14 18.34 -1.06 29.30
N LEU A 15 19.15 -2.08 28.96
CA LEU A 15 19.36 -2.50 27.59
C LEU A 15 18.07 -3.07 26.95
N VAL A 16 17.31 -3.88 27.69
CA VAL A 16 16.04 -4.46 27.22
C VAL A 16 14.95 -3.40 27.03
N ILE A 17 14.84 -2.43 27.95
CA ILE A 17 13.89 -1.31 27.82
C ILE A 17 14.26 -0.41 26.63
N GLY A 18 15.56 -0.19 26.37
CA GLY A 18 16.04 0.55 25.22
C GLY A 18 15.74 -0.12 23.88
N ILE A 19 15.77 -1.45 23.81
CA ILE A 19 15.49 -2.22 22.58
C ILE A 19 13.99 -2.22 22.25
N CYS A 20 13.10 -2.27 23.24
CA CYS A 20 11.65 -2.27 23.02
C CYS A 20 11.09 -0.91 22.54
N ALA A 21 11.76 0.21 22.82
CA ALA A 21 11.28 1.54 22.42
C ALA A 21 11.44 1.84 20.91
N VAL A 22 12.19 1.00 20.17
CA VAL A 22 12.58 1.28 18.78
C VAL A 22 11.73 0.51 17.75
N THR A 23 11.00 -0.53 18.16
CA THR A 23 10.47 -1.54 17.22
C THR A 23 9.00 -1.39 16.80
N SER A 24 8.27 -0.34 17.19
CA SER A 24 6.83 -0.23 16.84
C SER A 24 6.44 1.02 16.06
N LEU A 25 7.32 1.52 15.18
CA LEU A 25 6.84 2.36 14.06
C LEU A 25 6.32 1.44 12.95
N GLY A 26 5.17 0.81 13.20
CA GLY A 26 4.44 0.01 12.21
C GLY A 26 4.35 0.75 10.88
N ALA A 27 4.41 0.02 9.77
CA ALA A 27 4.68 0.58 8.45
C ALA A 27 3.72 1.73 8.05
N ARG A 28 4.14 2.98 8.34
CA ARG A 28 3.41 4.19 7.98
C ARG A 28 3.26 4.29 6.46
N CYS A 29 2.21 4.98 6.01
CA CYS A 29 1.95 5.24 4.59
C CYS A 29 3.21 5.69 3.84
N LYS A 30 3.66 4.87 2.89
CA LYS A 30 4.91 5.07 2.14
C LYS A 30 4.81 4.47 0.73
N PRO A 31 5.68 4.88 -0.21
CA PRO A 31 5.75 4.24 -1.52
C PRO A 31 6.25 2.79 -1.44
N ARG A 32 5.59 1.88 -2.17
CA ARG A 32 5.96 0.48 -2.35
C ARG A 32 5.82 0.12 -3.84
N ARG A 33 6.71 -0.75 -4.35
CA ARG A 33 6.57 -1.32 -5.69
C ARG A 33 5.71 -2.56 -5.62
N TYR A 34 4.76 -2.67 -6.53
CA TYR A 34 3.93 -3.87 -6.72
C TYR A 34 4.00 -4.31 -8.18
N THR A 35 3.83 -5.60 -8.41
CA THR A 35 3.84 -6.19 -9.74
C THR A 35 2.40 -6.33 -10.22
N HIS A 36 2.06 -5.64 -11.29
CA HIS A 36 0.73 -5.66 -11.90
C HIS A 36 0.75 -6.40 -13.23
N LYS A 37 -0.21 -7.31 -13.43
CA LYS A 37 -0.42 -8.01 -14.71
C LYS A 37 -1.18 -7.10 -15.67
N ALA A 38 -0.46 -6.42 -16.55
CA ALA A 38 -1.05 -5.52 -17.54
C ALA A 38 -1.42 -6.26 -18.83
N MET A 39 -2.54 -5.85 -19.45
CA MET A 39 -2.99 -6.33 -20.75
C MET A 39 -3.63 -5.19 -21.54
N GLN A 40 -3.19 -4.98 -22.79
CA GLN A 40 -3.79 -4.05 -23.75
C GLN A 40 -4.33 -4.82 -24.95
N THR A 41 -5.42 -4.34 -25.54
CA THR A 41 -6.07 -4.93 -26.71
C THR A 41 -6.17 -3.90 -27.82
N ASP A 42 -5.78 -4.27 -29.04
CA ASP A 42 -5.88 -3.42 -30.23
C ASP A 42 -7.31 -3.40 -30.80
N GLN A 43 -7.54 -2.55 -31.82
CA GLN A 43 -8.84 -2.44 -32.49
C GLN A 43 -9.28 -3.72 -33.23
N ASN A 44 -8.34 -4.64 -33.48
CA ASN A 44 -8.57 -5.92 -34.14
C ASN A 44 -8.70 -7.09 -33.14
N GLY A 45 -8.78 -6.79 -31.83
CA GLY A 45 -8.93 -7.79 -30.77
C GLY A 45 -7.65 -8.55 -30.39
N ARG A 46 -6.49 -8.16 -30.93
CA ARG A 46 -5.17 -8.74 -30.60
C ARG A 46 -4.58 -8.08 -29.39
N ARG A 47 -3.82 -8.82 -28.59
CA ARG A 47 -3.43 -8.39 -27.25
C ARG A 47 -1.92 -8.32 -27.08
N CYS A 48 -1.51 -7.43 -26.20
CA CYS A 48 -0.20 -7.42 -25.59
C CYS A 48 -0.36 -7.55 -24.08
N TRP A 49 0.51 -8.32 -23.42
CA TRP A 49 0.47 -8.53 -21.97
C TRP A 49 1.86 -8.68 -21.35
N GLY A 50 1.92 -8.47 -20.03
CA GLY A 50 3.14 -8.67 -19.26
C GLY A 50 3.02 -8.16 -17.83
N ASP A 51 4.04 -8.44 -17.04
CA ASP A 51 4.17 -7.92 -15.68
C ASP A 51 4.79 -6.52 -15.72
N VAL A 52 4.18 -5.58 -15.01
CA VAL A 52 4.62 -4.18 -14.89
C VAL A 52 4.87 -3.88 -13.42
N GLN A 53 6.07 -3.40 -13.10
CA GLN A 53 6.37 -2.90 -11.76
C GLN A 53 5.89 -1.47 -11.65
N ILE A 54 4.91 -1.24 -10.79
CA ILE A 54 4.31 0.07 -10.56
C ILE A 54 4.65 0.51 -9.14
N ARG A 55 5.06 1.77 -8.97
CA ARG A 55 5.18 2.39 -7.63
C ARG A 55 3.82 2.90 -7.18
N SER A 56 3.28 2.36 -6.08
CA SER A 56 2.05 2.85 -5.42
C SER A 56 2.27 3.07 -3.92
N CYS A 57 1.21 3.36 -3.19
CA CYS A 57 1.22 3.68 -1.76
C CYS A 57 0.71 2.51 -0.94
N TRP A 58 1.39 2.25 0.17
CA TRP A 58 1.05 1.17 1.09
C TRP A 58 1.43 1.56 2.52
N GLY A 59 0.67 1.04 3.48
CA GLY A 59 0.89 1.23 4.91
C GLY A 59 -0.32 1.85 5.62
N TYR A 60 -0.09 2.25 6.87
CA TYR A 60 -1.15 2.69 7.78
C TYR A 60 -1.21 4.20 7.94
N CYS A 61 -2.42 4.70 8.22
CA CYS A 61 -2.71 6.08 8.59
C CYS A 61 -3.38 6.12 9.96
N LEU A 62 -3.11 7.17 10.74
CA LEU A 62 -3.74 7.36 12.04
C LEU A 62 -5.15 7.89 11.86
N SER A 63 -6.12 7.12 12.30
CA SER A 63 -7.52 7.52 12.39
C SER A 63 -7.93 7.75 13.83
N TYR A 64 -8.86 8.67 14.06
CA TYR A 64 -9.45 8.91 15.37
C TYR A 64 -10.88 9.40 15.23
N GLU A 65 -11.65 9.27 16.30
CA GLU A 65 -12.99 9.82 16.43
C GLU A 65 -13.06 10.57 17.76
N ILE A 66 -13.60 11.79 17.73
CA ILE A 66 -13.85 12.61 18.91
C ILE A 66 -15.34 12.56 19.18
N SER A 67 -15.75 12.06 20.34
CA SER A 67 -17.16 12.08 20.73
C SER A 67 -17.61 13.50 21.08
N ASP A 68 -18.78 13.90 20.61
CA ASP A 68 -19.42 15.17 20.94
C ASP A 68 -20.78 14.92 21.62
N TRP A 69 -21.25 15.87 22.41
CA TRP A 69 -22.56 15.86 23.06
C TRP A 69 -23.63 16.55 22.20
N GLN A 70 -23.23 17.40 21.25
CA GLN A 70 -24.15 17.97 20.26
C GLN A 70 -24.20 17.12 19.01
N PHE A 71 -25.38 17.07 18.36
CA PHE A 71 -25.55 16.40 17.06
C PHE A 71 -24.52 16.95 16.05
N PRO A 72 -23.73 16.09 15.35
CA PRO A 72 -23.94 14.65 15.08
C PRO A 72 -23.29 13.66 16.09
N TYR A 73 -22.95 14.12 17.29
CA TYR A 73 -22.38 13.36 18.42
C TYR A 73 -20.97 12.81 18.22
N LYS A 74 -20.35 13.13 17.08
CA LYS A 74 -18.98 12.72 16.78
C LYS A 74 -18.35 13.56 15.68
N GLU A 75 -17.04 13.70 15.77
CA GLU A 75 -16.16 14.15 14.70
C GLU A 75 -15.23 12.99 14.31
N SER A 76 -15.44 12.45 13.11
CA SER A 76 -14.75 11.28 12.59
C SER A 76 -13.61 11.70 11.65
N HIS A 77 -12.36 11.35 11.97
CA HIS A 77 -11.19 11.61 11.13
C HIS A 77 -10.55 10.29 10.68
N HIS A 78 -10.89 9.88 9.44
CA HIS A 78 -10.46 8.60 8.86
C HIS A 78 -9.70 8.82 7.54
N PRO A 79 -8.42 9.24 7.58
CA PRO A 79 -7.61 9.38 6.39
C PRO A 79 -7.16 8.01 5.87
N VAL A 80 -6.99 7.91 4.56
CA VAL A 80 -6.48 6.71 3.87
C VAL A 80 -5.13 7.00 3.21
N CYS A 81 -4.32 5.96 3.01
CA CYS A 81 -3.02 6.06 2.36
C CYS A 81 -3.21 6.10 0.84
N VAL A 82 -3.00 7.26 0.23
CA VAL A 82 -3.20 7.48 -1.21
C VAL A 82 -1.99 8.16 -1.86
N HIS A 83 -2.01 8.24 -3.18
CA HIS A 83 -1.00 8.97 -3.96
C HIS A 83 -1.08 10.46 -3.58
N GLY A 84 0.00 10.99 -3.03
CA GLY A 84 0.07 12.43 -2.71
C GLY A 84 0.44 13.26 -3.95
N GLU A 85 1.31 12.73 -4.80
CA GLU A 85 1.63 13.26 -6.12
C GLU A 85 1.68 12.10 -7.12
N ARG A 86 1.11 12.33 -8.29
CA ARG A 86 0.97 11.33 -9.36
C ARG A 86 1.94 11.62 -10.49
N LYS A 87 2.60 10.59 -10.99
CA LYS A 87 3.54 10.67 -12.10
C LYS A 87 3.11 9.73 -13.21
N HIS A 88 2.93 10.27 -14.42
CA HIS A 88 2.72 9.44 -15.61
C HIS A 88 3.99 8.68 -15.97
N ALA A 89 3.83 7.40 -16.28
CA ALA A 89 4.90 6.50 -16.69
C ALA A 89 4.41 5.62 -17.85
N SER A 90 5.37 4.99 -18.54
CA SER A 90 5.06 4.05 -19.61
C SER A 90 6.11 2.94 -19.68
N THR A 91 5.69 1.76 -20.10
CA THR A 91 6.57 0.61 -20.32
C THR A 91 6.14 -0.18 -21.55
N LYS A 92 7.07 -0.93 -22.16
CA LYS A 92 6.77 -1.83 -23.27
C LYS A 92 6.41 -3.22 -22.74
N LEU A 93 5.20 -3.69 -23.07
CA LEU A 93 4.76 -5.04 -22.82
C LEU A 93 5.58 -6.04 -23.66
N ARG A 94 5.98 -7.15 -23.05
CA ARG A 94 6.95 -8.09 -23.66
C ARG A 94 6.30 -9.12 -24.57
N HIS A 95 5.04 -9.45 -24.33
CA HIS A 95 4.33 -10.48 -25.08
C HIS A 95 3.21 -9.83 -25.87
N CYS A 96 3.16 -10.10 -27.17
CA CYS A 96 2.14 -9.59 -28.07
C CYS A 96 1.75 -10.67 -29.08
N ASP A 97 0.48 -10.65 -29.48
CA ASP A 97 -0.01 -11.47 -30.58
C ASP A 97 0.65 -11.07 -31.92
N PRO A 98 0.82 -12.02 -32.86
CA PRO A 98 1.42 -11.73 -34.15
C PRO A 98 0.58 -10.72 -34.95
N GLY A 99 1.26 -9.70 -35.48
CA GLY A 99 0.67 -8.67 -36.35
C GLY A 99 -0.04 -7.52 -35.62
N VAL A 100 0.07 -7.41 -34.30
CA VAL A 100 -0.52 -6.33 -33.49
C VAL A 100 -0.23 -4.94 -34.07
N VAL A 101 -1.17 -4.00 -33.89
CA VAL A 101 -0.96 -2.61 -34.32
C VAL A 101 0.20 -1.99 -33.54
N PRO A 102 1.18 -1.34 -34.21
CA PRO A 102 2.31 -0.68 -33.53
C PRO A 102 1.83 0.34 -32.48
N GLY A 103 2.43 0.30 -31.30
CA GLY A 103 2.06 1.15 -30.17
C GLY A 103 1.10 0.49 -29.18
N THR A 104 0.48 -0.66 -29.51
CA THR A 104 -0.32 -1.44 -28.55
C THR A 104 0.55 -2.02 -27.42
N GLU A 105 1.84 -2.20 -27.69
CA GLU A 105 2.82 -2.63 -26.70
C GLU A 105 3.19 -1.52 -25.69
N ASP A 106 2.95 -0.24 -26.01
CA ASP A 106 3.28 0.88 -25.13
C ASP A 106 2.17 1.07 -24.08
N TYR A 107 2.41 0.56 -22.87
CA TYR A 107 1.47 0.62 -21.76
C TYR A 107 1.71 1.87 -20.92
N HIS A 108 0.72 2.76 -20.87
CA HIS A 108 0.75 3.98 -20.07
C HIS A 108 0.03 3.78 -18.74
N TYR A 109 0.63 4.24 -17.65
CA TYR A 109 0.09 4.09 -16.30
C TYR A 109 0.52 5.26 -15.40
N VAL A 110 -0.05 5.29 -14.19
CA VAL A 110 0.23 6.33 -13.19
C VAL A 110 0.91 5.70 -11.98
N GLU A 111 1.98 6.34 -11.52
CA GLU A 111 2.73 5.97 -10.32
C GLU A 111 2.59 7.01 -9.23
N ALA A 112 2.75 6.57 -7.97
CA ALA A 112 2.94 7.46 -6.83
C ALA A 112 4.37 8.03 -6.83
N ALA A 113 4.50 9.34 -7.02
CA ALA A 113 5.76 10.04 -6.74
C ALA A 113 6.02 10.12 -5.23
N ASN A 114 4.95 10.36 -4.45
CA ASN A 114 4.94 10.28 -2.99
C ASN A 114 3.57 9.79 -2.48
N CYS A 115 3.50 9.49 -1.18
CA CYS A 115 2.31 8.97 -0.51
C CYS A 115 1.93 9.86 0.67
N LYS A 116 0.63 10.03 0.89
CA LYS A 116 0.09 10.86 1.97
C LYS A 116 -1.16 10.24 2.57
N CYS A 117 -1.35 10.48 3.87
CA CYS A 117 -2.59 10.19 4.56
C CYS A 117 -3.54 11.39 4.41
N GLN A 118 -4.65 11.21 3.72
CA GLN A 118 -5.65 12.26 3.51
C GLN A 118 -7.04 11.66 3.30
N ALA A 119 -8.08 12.49 3.27
CA ALA A 119 -9.42 12.05 2.87
C ALA A 119 -9.39 11.53 1.43
N CYS A 120 -10.11 10.43 1.17
CA CYS A 120 -10.21 9.86 -0.18
C CYS A 120 -11.08 10.75 -1.07
N SER A 121 -10.63 11.04 -2.28
CA SER A 121 -11.43 11.72 -3.31
C SER A 121 -11.89 10.73 -4.35
N SER A 122 -13.19 10.71 -4.63
CA SER A 122 -13.79 9.87 -5.68
C SER A 122 -13.61 10.43 -7.08
N GLU A 123 -12.96 11.59 -7.24
CA GLU A 123 -12.68 12.18 -8.56
C GLU A 123 -11.69 11.34 -9.37
N ASP A 124 -10.76 10.67 -8.69
CA ASP A 124 -9.63 9.99 -9.33
C ASP A 124 -9.24 8.66 -8.65
N THR A 125 -9.97 8.25 -7.61
CA THR A 125 -9.69 7.06 -6.81
C THR A 125 -11.00 6.37 -6.43
N SER A 126 -11.08 5.04 -6.53
CA SER A 126 -12.22 4.31 -5.96
C SER A 126 -12.06 4.23 -4.45
N CYS A 127 -12.94 4.89 -3.70
CA CYS A 127 -12.92 4.96 -2.24
C CYS A 127 -13.72 3.82 -1.59
N GLU A 128 -13.70 2.64 -2.21
CA GLU A 128 -14.43 1.46 -1.76
C GLU A 128 -13.52 0.56 -0.91
N TRP A 129 -14.09 -0.01 0.14
CA TRP A 129 -13.44 -1.10 0.85
C TRP A 129 -13.74 -2.41 0.13
N LEU A 130 -12.70 -3.09 -0.36
CA LEU A 130 -12.82 -4.41 -0.96
C LEU A 130 -12.21 -5.45 -0.02
N PRO A 131 -12.97 -6.47 0.39
CA PRO A 131 -12.41 -7.55 1.18
C PRO A 131 -11.45 -8.39 0.31
N PRO A 132 -10.46 -9.05 0.93
CA PRO A 132 -9.40 -9.79 0.21
C PRO A 132 -9.93 -10.98 -0.60
N ASP A 133 -11.17 -11.42 -0.38
CA ASP A 133 -11.87 -12.46 -1.13
C ASP A 133 -12.77 -11.91 -2.26
N SER A 134 -12.77 -10.59 -2.49
CA SER A 134 -13.56 -9.97 -3.54
C SER A 134 -13.02 -10.32 -4.93
N SER A 135 -13.87 -10.95 -5.74
CA SER A 135 -13.60 -11.34 -7.12
C SER A 135 -13.54 -10.14 -8.09
N LEU A 136 -13.90 -8.94 -7.63
CA LEU A 136 -14.07 -7.76 -8.48
C LEU A 136 -12.75 -7.13 -8.95
N LEU A 137 -11.64 -7.26 -8.21
CA LEU A 137 -10.39 -6.53 -8.50
C LEU A 137 -9.09 -7.32 -8.20
N GLY A 138 -9.15 -8.64 -8.10
CA GLY A 138 -7.94 -9.48 -7.96
C GLY A 138 -7.53 -9.79 -6.52
N GLY A 139 -8.49 -10.20 -5.67
CA GLY A 139 -8.25 -10.63 -4.29
C GLY A 139 -7.19 -11.73 -4.10
N LEU A 140 -6.82 -12.44 -5.16
CA LEU A 140 -5.73 -13.45 -5.12
C LEU A 140 -4.34 -12.82 -4.85
N ILE A 141 -4.06 -11.62 -5.36
CA ILE A 141 -2.74 -10.98 -5.17
C ILE A 141 -2.59 -10.49 -3.72
N LEU A 142 -3.66 -9.96 -3.13
CA LEU A 142 -3.62 -9.45 -1.75
C LEU A 142 -3.42 -10.59 -0.74
N LYS A 143 -3.97 -11.78 -1.02
CA LYS A 143 -3.83 -12.95 -0.15
C LYS A 143 -2.39 -13.49 -0.15
N GLU A 144 -1.75 -13.57 -1.30
CA GLU A 144 -0.34 -13.96 -1.40
C GLU A 144 0.58 -12.94 -0.69
N GLU A 145 0.35 -11.64 -0.86
CA GLU A 145 1.14 -10.59 -0.19
C GLU A 145 0.95 -10.57 1.33
N ILE A 146 -0.25 -10.87 1.83
CA ILE A 146 -0.52 -11.02 3.26
C ILE A 146 0.19 -12.26 3.82
N GLU A 147 0.09 -13.40 3.12
CA GLU A 147 0.74 -14.64 3.58
C GLU A 147 2.27 -14.51 3.65
N GLU A 148 2.90 -13.74 2.75
CA GLU A 148 4.34 -13.42 2.85
C GLU A 148 4.67 -12.54 4.07
N GLU A 149 3.88 -11.50 4.36
CA GLU A 149 4.11 -10.60 5.50
C GLU A 149 3.89 -11.28 6.88
N PHE A 150 3.05 -12.31 6.94
CA PHE A 150 2.87 -13.13 8.15
C PHE A 150 3.90 -14.27 8.27
N SER A 151 4.81 -14.42 7.30
CA SER A 151 5.85 -15.46 7.27
C SER A 151 7.26 -14.95 7.58
N GLU A 152 7.46 -13.63 7.68
CA GLU A 152 8.67 -12.96 8.19
C GLU A 152 8.51 -12.56 9.67
#